data_AF-A0A2H5PFS6-F1
#
_entry.id   AF-A0A2H5PFS6-F1
#
_cell.length_a   1.000
_cell.length_b   1.000
_cell.length_c   1.000
_cell.angle_alpha   90.00
_cell.angle_beta   90.00
_cell.angle_gamma   90.00
#
_symmetry.space_group_name_H-M   'P 1'
#
loop_
_entity.id
_entity.type
_entity.pdbx_description
1 polymer ?
#
loop_
_entity_poly.entity_id
_entity_poly.type
_entity_poly.pdbx_seq_one_letter_code
_entity_poly.pdbx_strand_id
1 'polypeptide(L)'
;MNILTELKIMDETVVAMDRISELPTFIIHHIMSYLSAKEVARTSVLSKKWNQLYVSFPILDFDQNYFFPGASRLDYGSFCVRKQNYSFSETVKKFMDFVDASLVRFCKLKFCIQKFRLFLTFLDVKGSAPIVDRWIRLAVENGVREIDFENITDENTVYTLPQAIFSANSVTNLRLVWCRLEQPFDSIMLCSLKKLTLERVCLDEQMVQKLATECPLLEDLCFSNCWGLKHLCVSKASKLKIMEIRSFSEEIEIVEISVPSLQELTLLFYGARRPRVVEVARSPHLKKLDLVSVYFADNEFNHLISKFPSLEDLFVTRCCLPGKIKISSNQLKNLLFRSCKYLKAIDVDAPNLLLFTYEFNPIPIISINVPCPWKVSFVCKGVLNTHWYLKLKKFLGVSKQIESLKLSLYSSKVLYNLDELSECSPSLPLQVENLELHTNVPLSDYETLLDCVFWICHPRTLRVNVMFEEDHKFITWLSDQLWIRGVNCCNSHPIKCWRHYLNDLKTENFLLVNDQIFLDVDNLMDGWTTRTRGVSEFHLDWCVPVLDGKS
;
A
#
# COMPACT_ATOMS: atom_id res chain seq x y z
N MET A 1 33.57 15.02 74.84
CA MET A 1 32.92 15.37 73.55
C MET A 1 34.00 15.33 72.49
N ASN A 2 34.10 14.20 71.79
CA ASN A 2 33.46 13.96 70.49
C ASN A 2 34.12 14.77 69.37
N ILE A 3 34.70 14.04 68.41
CA ILE A 3 34.78 14.32 66.95
C ILE A 3 35.68 13.26 66.25
N LEU A 4 36.54 12.52 66.97
CA LEU A 4 37.49 11.58 66.32
C LEU A 4 37.01 10.13 66.15
N THR A 5 35.81 9.77 66.64
CA THR A 5 35.25 8.41 66.53
C THR A 5 34.26 8.22 65.38
N GLU A 6 33.95 9.26 64.59
CA GLU A 6 33.02 9.16 63.44
C GLU A 6 33.70 9.02 62.07
N LEU A 7 35.03 8.88 62.00
CA LEU A 7 35.74 8.67 60.73
C LEU A 7 36.00 7.18 60.39
N LYS A 8 35.15 6.27 60.89
CA LYS A 8 35.29 4.82 60.60
C LYS A 8 34.08 4.17 59.95
N ILE A 9 33.10 4.94 59.46
CA ILE A 9 31.95 4.39 58.77
C ILE A 9 31.66 5.24 57.53
N MET A 10 31.49 4.57 56.39
CA MET A 10 31.14 5.08 55.06
C MET A 10 32.28 5.65 54.20
N ASP A 11 33.31 4.83 53.98
CA ASP A 11 33.74 4.60 52.59
C ASP A 11 32.88 3.44 52.04
N GLU A 12 31.56 3.67 51.97
CA GLU A 12 30.69 2.86 51.15
C GLU A 12 31.09 3.20 49.72
N THR A 13 31.96 2.37 49.18
CA THR A 13 32.08 2.20 47.74
C THR A 13 30.67 1.94 47.22
N VAL A 14 30.01 2.98 46.71
CA VAL A 14 28.82 2.84 45.88
C VAL A 14 29.32 2.10 44.65
N VAL A 15 29.34 0.76 44.74
CA VAL A 15 29.56 -0.12 43.60
C VAL A 15 28.50 0.31 42.61
N ALA A 16 28.92 0.98 41.53
CA ALA A 16 28.03 1.39 40.46
C ALA A 16 27.35 0.11 39.94
N MET A 17 26.12 -0.12 40.42
CA MET A 17 25.42 -1.38 40.23
C MET A 17 25.09 -1.49 38.75
N ASP A 18 25.65 -2.49 38.07
CA ASP A 18 25.46 -2.69 36.63
C ASP A 18 24.07 -3.28 36.35
N ARG A 19 23.07 -2.41 36.46
CA ARG A 19 21.65 -2.74 36.28
C ARG A 19 21.35 -3.30 34.89
N ILE A 20 22.18 -3.00 33.89
CA ILE A 20 22.02 -3.48 32.50
C ILE A 20 22.45 -4.94 32.40
N SER A 21 23.54 -5.34 33.06
CA SER A 21 23.95 -6.75 33.15
C SER A 21 23.03 -7.59 34.03
N GLU A 22 22.36 -6.99 35.01
CA GLU A 22 21.44 -7.69 35.91
C GLU A 22 20.10 -8.05 35.25
N LEU A 23 19.75 -7.46 34.09
CA LEU A 23 18.50 -7.74 33.40
C LEU A 23 18.32 -9.25 33.12
N PRO A 24 17.13 -9.82 33.34
CA PRO A 24 16.86 -11.21 32.99
C PRO A 24 17.11 -11.49 31.51
N THR A 25 17.59 -12.69 31.19
CA THR A 25 17.93 -13.10 29.81
C THR A 25 16.78 -12.87 28.83
N PHE A 26 15.54 -13.15 29.24
CA PHE A 26 14.37 -12.93 28.37
C PHE A 26 14.11 -11.45 28.05
N ILE A 27 14.43 -10.52 28.97
CA ILE A 27 14.33 -9.08 28.72
C ILE A 27 15.43 -8.64 27.76
N ILE A 28 16.65 -9.14 27.91
CA ILE A 28 17.75 -8.83 26.99
C ILE A 28 17.43 -9.30 25.57
N HIS A 29 16.90 -10.52 25.42
CA HIS A 29 16.43 -11.01 24.12
C HIS A 29 15.28 -10.18 23.55
N HIS A 30 14.35 -9.74 24.41
CA HIS A 30 13.27 -8.86 24.00
C HIS A 30 13.81 -7.51 23.48
N ILE A 31 14.76 -6.88 24.19
CA ILE A 31 15.43 -5.66 23.72
C ILE A 31 16.13 -5.91 22.38
N MET A 32 16.95 -6.96 22.29
CA MET A 32 17.67 -7.31 21.05
C MET A 32 16.71 -7.57 19.88
N SER A 33 15.50 -8.05 20.12
CA SER A 33 14.50 -8.29 19.06
C SER A 33 14.00 -7.02 18.38
N TYR A 34 14.17 -5.86 19.00
CA TYR A 34 13.85 -4.55 18.41
C TYR A 34 15.04 -3.89 17.69
N LEU A 35 16.23 -4.49 17.79
CA LEU A 35 17.47 -3.95 17.23
C LEU A 35 17.81 -4.65 15.90
N SER A 36 18.45 -3.93 14.98
CA SER A 36 19.08 -4.54 13.81
C SER A 36 20.23 -5.47 14.23
N ALA A 37 20.60 -6.45 13.40
CA ALA A 37 21.72 -7.35 13.74
C ALA A 37 23.04 -6.60 14.00
N LYS A 38 23.26 -5.45 13.34
CA LYS A 38 24.40 -4.57 13.58
C LYS A 38 24.35 -3.94 14.99
N GLU A 39 23.18 -3.50 15.42
CA GLU A 39 22.98 -2.93 16.76
C GLU A 39 23.07 -4.01 17.83
N VAL A 40 22.47 -5.19 17.59
CA VAL A 40 22.60 -6.35 18.46
C VAL A 40 24.08 -6.72 18.64
N ALA A 41 24.87 -6.77 17.57
CA ALA A 41 26.31 -6.99 17.67
C ALA A 41 27.03 -5.91 18.49
N ARG A 42 26.64 -4.64 18.37
CA ARG A 42 27.21 -3.55 19.20
C ARG A 42 26.88 -3.72 20.67
N THR A 43 25.74 -4.31 21.04
CA THR A 43 25.43 -4.55 22.46
C THR A 43 26.38 -5.54 23.14
N SER A 44 27.15 -6.33 22.37
CA SER A 44 28.12 -7.27 22.92
C SER A 44 29.21 -6.61 23.77
N VAL A 45 29.50 -5.31 23.57
CA VAL A 45 30.49 -4.59 24.36
C VAL A 45 29.95 -4.07 25.70
N LEU A 46 28.64 -4.14 25.93
CA LEU A 46 28.02 -3.64 27.17
C LEU A 46 28.45 -4.46 28.39
N SER A 47 28.48 -5.78 28.27
CA SER A 47 29.02 -6.66 29.32
C SER A 47 29.27 -8.09 28.83
N LYS A 48 29.94 -8.89 29.67
CA LYS A 48 30.18 -10.32 29.40
C LYS A 48 28.88 -11.09 29.14
N LYS A 49 27.80 -10.75 29.84
CA LYS A 49 26.49 -11.41 29.67
C LYS A 49 25.85 -11.05 28.34
N TRP A 50 25.88 -9.78 27.96
CA TRP A 50 25.36 -9.33 26.66
C TRP A 50 26.17 -9.93 25.50
N ASN A 51 27.49 -10.04 25.64
CA ASN A 51 28.33 -10.76 24.69
C ASN A 51 27.93 -12.24 24.54
N GLN A 52 27.72 -12.94 25.66
CA GLN A 52 27.29 -14.35 25.64
C GLN A 52 25.92 -14.52 24.95
N LEU A 53 24.96 -13.65 25.26
CA LEU A 53 23.61 -13.70 24.68
C LEU A 53 23.58 -13.30 23.20
N TYR A 54 24.45 -12.37 22.81
CA TYR A 54 24.67 -12.03 21.41
C TYR A 54 25.12 -13.25 20.59
N VAL A 55 26.07 -14.03 21.11
CA VAL A 55 26.64 -15.18 20.39
C VAL A 55 25.61 -16.26 20.07
N SER A 56 24.57 -16.40 20.91
CA SER A 56 23.44 -17.33 20.76
C SER A 56 22.16 -16.69 20.23
N PHE A 57 22.22 -15.45 19.72
CA PHE A 57 21.02 -14.73 19.28
C PHE A 57 20.40 -15.41 18.03
N PRO A 58 19.11 -15.81 18.07
CA PRO A 58 18.55 -16.73 17.08
C PRO A 58 18.19 -16.09 15.73
N ILE A 59 18.37 -14.77 15.57
CA ILE A 59 18.13 -14.05 14.32
C ILE A 59 19.48 -13.77 13.67
N LEU A 60 19.77 -14.49 12.59
CA LEU A 60 20.95 -14.33 11.78
C LEU A 60 20.61 -13.48 10.57
N ASP A 61 21.07 -12.23 10.56
CA ASP A 61 20.89 -11.30 9.44
C ASP A 61 22.23 -10.93 8.82
N PHE A 62 22.48 -11.52 7.66
CA PHE A 62 23.70 -11.34 6.87
C PHE A 62 23.40 -10.47 5.66
N ASP A 63 23.63 -9.17 5.80
CA ASP A 63 23.55 -8.21 4.70
C ASP A 63 24.95 -7.84 4.22
N GLN A 64 25.29 -8.24 2.99
CA GLN A 64 26.59 -7.95 2.40
C GLN A 64 26.89 -6.45 2.36
N ASN A 65 25.89 -5.57 2.24
CA ASN A 65 26.10 -4.12 2.22
C ASN A 65 26.68 -3.57 3.53
N TYR A 66 26.56 -4.28 4.65
CA TYR A 66 27.18 -3.85 5.91
C TYR A 66 28.71 -3.77 5.82
N PHE A 67 29.31 -4.48 4.87
CA PHE A 67 30.75 -4.47 4.60
C PHE A 67 31.14 -3.44 3.52
N PHE A 68 30.17 -2.79 2.86
CA PHE A 68 30.39 -1.80 1.81
C PHE A 68 29.75 -0.43 2.15
N PRO A 69 30.36 0.36 3.05
CA PRO A 69 29.85 1.70 3.37
C PRO A 69 29.80 2.58 2.11
N GLY A 70 28.63 3.16 1.82
CA GLY A 70 28.40 4.03 0.66
C GLY A 70 27.92 3.34 -0.62
N ALA A 71 27.73 2.01 -0.63
CA ALA A 71 27.04 1.32 -1.71
C ALA A 71 25.52 1.44 -1.52
N SER A 72 24.81 2.06 -2.48
CA SER A 72 23.34 2.05 -2.48
C SER A 72 22.82 0.82 -3.22
N ARG A 73 21.62 0.33 -2.84
CA ARG A 73 20.94 -0.80 -3.52
C ARG A 73 20.64 -0.55 -5.01
N LEU A 74 20.72 0.69 -5.49
CA LEU A 74 20.26 1.09 -6.82
C LEU A 74 21.40 1.29 -7.84
N ASP A 75 22.67 1.17 -7.44
CA ASP A 75 23.81 1.53 -8.29
C ASP A 75 24.28 0.39 -9.23
N TYR A 76 23.33 -0.19 -9.97
CA TYR A 76 23.53 -1.40 -10.79
C TYR A 76 24.67 -1.26 -11.82
N GLY A 77 24.82 -0.09 -12.45
CA GLY A 77 25.84 0.16 -13.48
C GLY A 77 27.27 0.33 -12.95
N SER A 78 27.45 0.77 -11.70
CA SER A 78 28.75 0.98 -11.05
C SER A 78 29.37 -0.33 -10.53
N PHE A 79 28.56 -1.39 -10.39
CA PHE A 79 29.00 -2.66 -9.79
C PHE A 79 29.96 -3.48 -10.66
N CYS A 80 29.83 -3.42 -11.99
CA CYS A 80 30.75 -4.11 -12.91
C CYS A 80 32.21 -3.61 -12.77
N VAL A 81 32.37 -2.30 -12.49
CA VAL A 81 33.68 -1.68 -12.26
C VAL A 81 34.25 -2.11 -10.91
N ARG A 82 33.41 -2.23 -9.87
CA ARG A 82 33.84 -2.64 -8.52
C ARG A 82 34.28 -4.11 -8.45
N LYS A 83 33.63 -5.01 -9.23
CA LYS A 83 33.95 -6.45 -9.30
C LYS A 83 35.42 -6.71 -9.68
N GLN A 84 36.09 -5.76 -10.34
CA GLN A 84 37.48 -5.87 -10.80
C GLN A 84 38.52 -5.32 -9.81
N ASN A 85 38.12 -4.81 -8.64
CA ASN A 85 39.05 -4.23 -7.66
C ASN A 85 39.51 -5.27 -6.62
N TYR A 86 40.81 -5.33 -6.31
CA TYR A 86 41.38 -6.24 -5.29
C TYR A 86 40.76 -6.02 -3.89
N SER A 87 40.64 -4.77 -3.45
CA SER A 87 40.08 -4.43 -2.13
C SER A 87 38.62 -4.88 -1.98
N PHE A 88 37.88 -4.88 -3.09
CA PHE A 88 36.52 -5.36 -3.13
C PHE A 88 36.46 -6.88 -2.90
N SER A 89 37.31 -7.65 -3.59
CA SER A 89 37.40 -9.11 -3.42
C SER A 89 37.72 -9.51 -1.97
N GLU A 90 38.67 -8.81 -1.33
CA GLU A 90 39.02 -9.07 0.08
C GLU A 90 37.85 -8.79 1.03
N THR A 91 37.09 -7.72 0.77
CA THR A 91 35.91 -7.35 1.57
C THR A 91 34.79 -8.37 1.44
N VAL A 92 34.53 -8.84 0.21
CA VAL A 92 33.59 -9.94 -0.05
C VAL A 92 34.02 -11.18 0.72
N LYS A 93 35.30 -11.55 0.67
CA LYS A 93 35.84 -12.72 1.38
C LYS A 93 35.65 -12.61 2.90
N LYS A 94 35.94 -11.45 3.50
CA LYS A 94 35.70 -11.20 4.94
C LYS A 94 34.24 -11.42 5.34
N PHE A 95 33.30 -10.98 4.49
CA PHE A 95 31.89 -11.27 4.70
C PHE A 95 31.59 -12.77 4.63
N MET A 96 32.09 -13.47 3.61
CA MET A 96 31.89 -14.92 3.49
C MET A 96 32.44 -15.70 4.69
N ASP A 97 33.67 -15.37 5.13
CA ASP A 97 34.31 -15.98 6.28
C ASP A 97 33.50 -15.75 7.56
N PHE A 98 32.90 -14.56 7.72
CA PHE A 98 32.02 -14.22 8.83
C PHE A 98 30.73 -15.04 8.83
N VAL A 99 30.07 -15.19 7.67
CA VAL A 99 28.85 -16.00 7.53
C VAL A 99 29.16 -17.46 7.84
N ASP A 100 30.24 -18.00 7.28
CA ASP A 100 30.63 -19.40 7.49
C ASP A 100 30.95 -19.68 8.96
N ALA A 101 31.77 -18.84 9.59
CA ALA A 101 32.13 -18.98 11.00
C ALA A 101 30.89 -18.91 11.91
N SER A 102 29.93 -18.03 11.59
CA SER A 102 28.70 -17.87 12.36
C SER A 102 27.80 -19.11 12.25
N LEU A 103 27.55 -19.61 11.04
CA LEU A 103 26.71 -20.79 10.84
C LEU A 103 27.36 -22.05 11.44
N VAL A 104 28.66 -22.26 11.21
CA VAL A 104 29.40 -23.38 11.80
C VAL A 104 29.35 -23.34 13.32
N ARG A 105 29.44 -22.15 13.93
CA ARG A 105 29.28 -21.98 15.38
C ARG A 105 27.89 -22.42 15.84
N PHE A 106 26.83 -21.98 15.15
CA PHE A 106 25.45 -22.38 15.49
C PHE A 106 25.26 -23.89 15.43
N CYS A 107 25.76 -24.54 14.37
CA CYS A 107 25.72 -25.99 14.24
C CYS A 107 26.48 -26.70 15.37
N LYS A 108 27.72 -26.27 15.65
CA LYS A 108 28.58 -26.89 16.68
C LYS A 108 27.98 -26.78 18.08
N LEU A 109 27.37 -25.63 18.38
CA LEU A 109 26.75 -25.35 19.68
C LEU A 109 25.29 -25.80 19.76
N LYS A 110 24.73 -26.34 18.67
CA LYS A 110 23.33 -26.77 18.55
C LYS A 110 22.34 -25.67 18.91
N PHE A 111 22.63 -24.44 18.49
CA PHE A 111 21.71 -23.33 18.67
C PHE A 111 20.60 -23.36 17.64
N CYS A 112 19.37 -23.07 18.07
CA CYS A 112 18.25 -22.95 17.16
C CYS A 112 18.35 -21.64 16.38
N ILE A 113 18.21 -21.73 15.06
CA ILE A 113 18.05 -20.55 14.21
C ILE A 113 16.55 -20.27 14.13
N GLN A 114 16.11 -19.07 14.49
CA GLN A 114 14.73 -18.65 14.30
C GLN A 114 14.54 -18.04 12.91
N LYS A 115 15.42 -17.11 12.56
CA LYS A 115 15.38 -16.39 11.28
C LYS A 115 16.77 -16.35 10.66
N PHE A 116 16.83 -16.69 9.37
CA PHE A 116 18.03 -16.63 8.56
C PHE A 116 17.75 -15.70 7.36
N ARG A 117 18.34 -14.50 7.40
CA ARG A 117 18.33 -13.57 6.29
C ARG A 117 19.71 -13.53 5.65
N LEU A 118 19.77 -13.75 4.34
CA LEU A 118 21.00 -13.69 3.57
C LEU A 118 20.77 -12.81 2.34
N PHE A 119 21.44 -11.67 2.32
CA PHE A 119 21.41 -10.71 1.22
C PHE A 119 22.80 -10.61 0.59
N LEU A 120 22.90 -11.01 -0.68
CA LEU A 120 24.12 -11.04 -1.48
C LEU A 120 23.97 -10.09 -2.67
N THR A 121 24.95 -9.23 -2.93
CA THR A 121 24.97 -8.33 -4.09
C THR A 121 25.91 -8.78 -5.20
N PHE A 122 26.86 -9.66 -4.88
CA PHE A 122 27.98 -9.96 -5.75
C PHE A 122 28.25 -11.46 -5.85
N LEU A 123 27.20 -12.27 -5.89
CA LEU A 123 27.35 -13.71 -5.95
C LEU A 123 28.04 -14.11 -7.27
N ASP A 124 29.27 -14.59 -7.19
CA ASP A 124 29.89 -15.33 -8.28
C ASP A 124 29.24 -16.72 -8.34
N VAL A 125 28.21 -16.87 -9.17
CA VAL A 125 27.46 -18.12 -9.30
C VAL A 125 28.37 -19.29 -9.67
N LYS A 126 29.45 -19.06 -10.42
CA LYS A 126 30.35 -20.14 -10.85
C LYS A 126 31.28 -20.62 -9.73
N GLY A 127 31.82 -19.69 -8.93
CA GLY A 127 32.79 -20.03 -7.88
C GLY A 127 32.20 -20.18 -6.47
N SER A 128 31.13 -19.44 -6.15
CA SER A 128 30.62 -19.28 -4.78
C SER A 128 29.28 -19.96 -4.51
N ALA A 129 28.58 -20.47 -5.54
CA ALA A 129 27.32 -21.19 -5.35
C ALA A 129 27.42 -22.36 -4.34
N PRO A 130 28.46 -23.23 -4.37
CA PRO A 130 28.57 -24.32 -3.40
C PRO A 130 28.69 -23.86 -1.95
N ILE A 131 29.24 -22.65 -1.72
CA ILE A 131 29.36 -22.06 -0.38
C ILE A 131 27.97 -21.63 0.10
N VAL A 132 27.19 -20.96 -0.76
CA VAL A 132 25.82 -20.54 -0.45
C VAL A 132 24.93 -21.77 -0.22
N ASP A 133 25.07 -22.81 -1.04
CA ASP A 133 24.34 -24.07 -0.88
C ASP A 133 24.59 -24.69 0.49
N ARG A 134 25.86 -24.69 0.93
CA ARG A 134 26.25 -25.14 2.26
C ARG A 134 25.62 -24.27 3.34
N TRP A 135 25.59 -22.95 3.20
CA TRP A 135 24.97 -22.07 4.20
C TRP A 135 23.48 -22.30 4.34
N ILE A 136 22.75 -22.41 3.23
CA ILE A 136 21.32 -22.73 3.24
C ILE A 136 21.09 -24.09 3.91
N ARG A 137 21.89 -25.10 3.57
CA ARG A 137 21.82 -26.42 4.20
C ARG A 137 22.04 -26.35 5.71
N LEU A 138 23.08 -25.66 6.18
CA LEU A 138 23.35 -25.51 7.60
C LEU A 138 22.19 -24.81 8.32
N ALA A 139 21.58 -23.79 7.70
CA ALA A 139 20.41 -23.13 8.27
C ALA A 139 19.21 -24.10 8.41
N VAL A 140 18.93 -24.88 7.37
CA VAL A 140 17.87 -25.90 7.36
C VAL A 140 18.11 -26.98 8.41
N GLU A 141 19.33 -27.51 8.50
CA GLU A 141 19.71 -28.54 9.48
C GLU A 141 19.59 -28.06 10.94
N ASN A 142 19.62 -26.76 11.19
CA ASN A 142 19.41 -26.16 12.53
C ASN A 142 17.96 -25.75 12.80
N GLY A 143 17.01 -26.26 12.03
CA GLY A 143 15.58 -26.11 12.31
C GLY A 143 15.06 -24.68 12.13
N VAL A 144 15.61 -23.95 11.15
CA VAL A 144 15.21 -22.57 10.84
C VAL A 144 13.70 -22.46 10.56
N ARG A 145 13.07 -21.38 11.06
CA ARG A 145 11.64 -21.12 10.87
C ARG A 145 11.37 -20.11 9.77
N GLU A 146 12.20 -19.08 9.67
CA GLU A 146 12.07 -18.03 8.66
C GLU A 146 13.33 -17.95 7.81
N ILE A 147 13.18 -18.08 6.50
CA ILE A 147 14.28 -17.89 5.55
C ILE A 147 13.92 -16.71 4.64
N ASP A 148 14.82 -15.74 4.56
CA ASP A 148 14.75 -14.61 3.62
C ASP A 148 16.05 -14.57 2.82
N PHE A 149 15.99 -15.07 1.59
CA PHE A 149 17.14 -15.19 0.71
C PHE A 149 17.00 -14.26 -0.48
N GLU A 150 17.98 -13.40 -0.67
CA GLU A 150 18.03 -12.45 -1.77
C GLU A 150 19.44 -12.39 -2.34
N ASN A 151 19.59 -12.75 -3.61
CA ASN A 151 20.86 -12.67 -4.31
C ASN A 151 20.74 -11.79 -5.56
N ILE A 152 21.51 -10.74 -5.65
CA ILE A 152 21.63 -9.98 -6.90
C ILE A 152 22.81 -10.59 -7.67
N THR A 153 22.52 -11.18 -8.82
CA THR A 153 23.51 -11.73 -9.75
C THR A 153 23.68 -10.83 -10.97
N ASP A 154 24.70 -11.12 -11.80
CA ASP A 154 24.82 -10.45 -13.09
C ASP A 154 23.74 -10.92 -14.07
N GLU A 155 23.44 -10.09 -15.08
CA GLU A 155 22.34 -10.31 -16.03
C GLU A 155 22.39 -11.66 -16.77
N ASN A 156 23.56 -12.31 -16.80
CA ASN A 156 23.78 -13.53 -17.57
C ASN A 156 23.72 -14.82 -16.72
N THR A 157 23.63 -14.73 -15.39
CA THR A 157 23.58 -15.92 -14.52
C THR A 157 22.52 -15.81 -13.44
N VAL A 158 21.76 -16.88 -13.24
CA VAL A 158 20.74 -17.00 -12.18
C VAL A 158 21.17 -18.13 -11.27
N TYR A 159 21.25 -17.86 -9.96
CA TYR A 159 21.57 -18.86 -8.96
C TYR A 159 20.44 -19.87 -8.83
N THR A 160 20.76 -21.17 -8.98
CA THR A 160 19.81 -22.26 -8.73
C THR A 160 19.80 -22.57 -7.23
N LEU A 161 18.62 -22.50 -6.63
CA LEU A 161 18.44 -22.76 -5.20
C LEU A 161 18.66 -24.26 -4.90
N PRO A 162 19.37 -24.63 -3.82
CA PRO A 162 19.69 -26.02 -3.53
C PRO A 162 18.47 -26.78 -3.06
N GLN A 163 18.43 -28.08 -3.40
CA GLN A 163 17.36 -29.01 -3.03
C GLN A 163 17.08 -29.08 -1.52
N ALA A 164 18.09 -28.82 -0.69
CA ALA A 164 17.99 -28.83 0.78
C ALA A 164 16.85 -27.93 1.31
N ILE A 165 16.50 -26.86 0.59
CA ILE A 165 15.41 -25.96 1.00
C ILE A 165 14.06 -26.67 1.02
N PHE A 166 13.81 -27.59 0.08
CA PHE A 166 12.52 -28.29 -0.03
C PHE A 166 12.36 -29.37 1.04
N SER A 167 13.44 -29.75 1.72
CA SER A 167 13.45 -30.68 2.85
C SER A 167 13.25 -30.00 4.21
N ALA A 168 13.06 -28.67 4.24
CA ALA A 168 13.02 -27.88 5.47
C ALA A 168 11.66 -27.95 6.19
N ASN A 169 11.47 -28.98 6.99
CA ASN A 169 10.19 -29.26 7.67
C ASN A 169 9.79 -28.21 8.74
N SER A 170 10.73 -27.43 9.27
CA SER A 170 10.50 -26.42 10.31
C SER A 170 10.15 -25.03 9.76
N VAL A 171 10.37 -24.79 8.47
CA VAL A 171 10.21 -23.47 7.85
C VAL A 171 8.72 -23.13 7.77
N THR A 172 8.34 -22.01 8.37
CA THR A 172 7.00 -21.44 8.30
C THR A 172 6.89 -20.28 7.32
N ASN A 173 7.98 -19.54 7.10
CA ASN A 173 8.02 -18.39 6.21
C ASN A 173 9.24 -18.48 5.30
N LEU A 174 9.00 -18.47 3.99
CA LEU A 174 10.05 -18.55 2.98
C LEU A 174 9.90 -17.38 2.00
N ARG A 175 10.86 -16.47 1.99
CA ARG A 175 11.01 -15.43 0.98
C ARG A 175 12.26 -15.72 0.15
N LEU A 176 12.06 -15.80 -1.16
CA LEU A 176 13.12 -16.08 -2.14
C LEU A 176 13.10 -14.99 -3.20
N VAL A 177 14.27 -14.41 -3.46
CA VAL A 177 14.42 -13.32 -4.42
C VAL A 177 15.56 -13.61 -5.38
N TRP A 178 15.33 -13.43 -6.69
CA TRP A 178 16.37 -13.49 -7.73
C TRP A 178 17.08 -14.87 -7.88
N CYS A 179 16.33 -15.95 -7.71
CA CYS A 179 16.85 -17.33 -7.85
C CYS A 179 16.05 -18.18 -8.84
N ARG A 180 16.57 -19.35 -9.19
CA ARG A 180 15.88 -20.39 -9.96
C ARG A 180 15.47 -21.54 -9.05
N LEU A 181 14.23 -21.98 -9.18
CA LEU A 181 13.72 -23.20 -8.57
C LEU A 181 13.69 -24.30 -9.63
N GLU A 182 14.52 -25.31 -9.44
CA GLU A 182 14.46 -26.53 -10.23
C GLU A 182 13.53 -27.54 -9.56
N GLN A 183 12.99 -28.46 -10.36
CA GLN A 183 12.16 -29.55 -9.86
C GLN A 183 12.90 -30.33 -8.77
N PRO A 184 12.26 -30.57 -7.62
CA PRO A 184 12.86 -31.46 -6.64
C PRO A 184 12.87 -32.89 -7.15
N PHE A 185 13.95 -33.62 -6.85
CA PHE A 185 14.10 -35.04 -7.18
C PHE A 185 13.04 -35.88 -6.46
N ASP A 186 12.68 -35.49 -5.25
CA ASP A 186 11.65 -36.09 -4.40
C ASP A 186 10.46 -35.13 -4.22
N SER A 187 9.53 -35.47 -3.31
CA SER A 187 8.48 -34.57 -2.85
C SER A 187 9.01 -33.44 -1.97
N ILE A 188 8.32 -32.30 -2.02
CA ILE A 188 8.52 -31.15 -1.16
C ILE A 188 8.04 -31.50 0.25
N MET A 189 8.95 -31.40 1.23
CA MET A 189 8.70 -31.70 2.64
C MET A 189 8.56 -30.42 3.49
N LEU A 190 8.02 -29.36 2.90
CA LEU A 190 7.75 -28.06 3.54
C LEU A 190 6.46 -28.11 4.38
N CYS A 191 6.38 -29.08 5.30
CA CYS A 191 5.14 -29.40 6.02
C CYS A 191 4.65 -28.30 6.98
N SER A 192 5.54 -27.39 7.40
CA SER A 192 5.20 -26.28 8.30
C SER A 192 4.99 -24.95 7.59
N LEU A 193 5.17 -24.90 6.26
CA LEU A 193 5.18 -23.65 5.51
C LEU A 193 3.79 -23.02 5.49
N LYS A 194 3.71 -21.78 5.98
CA LYS A 194 2.49 -20.96 6.02
C LYS A 194 2.53 -19.80 5.04
N LYS A 195 3.71 -19.24 4.79
CA LYS A 195 3.90 -18.09 3.89
C LYS A 195 5.03 -18.34 2.91
N LEU A 196 4.73 -18.22 1.62
CA LEU A 196 5.69 -18.30 0.53
C LEU A 196 5.66 -17.01 -0.30
N THR A 197 6.81 -16.36 -0.43
CA THR A 197 6.97 -15.18 -1.28
C THR A 197 8.10 -15.42 -2.27
N LEU A 198 7.76 -15.43 -3.55
CA LEU A 198 8.69 -15.59 -4.65
C LEU A 198 8.77 -14.28 -5.42
N GLU A 199 9.92 -13.64 -5.40
CA GLU A 199 10.15 -12.37 -6.08
C GLU A 199 11.27 -12.52 -7.12
N ARG A 200 11.00 -12.25 -8.40
CA ARG A 200 11.98 -12.39 -9.46
C ARG A 200 12.59 -13.80 -9.48
N VAL A 201 11.72 -14.81 -9.41
CA VAL A 201 12.12 -16.22 -9.37
C VAL A 201 11.82 -16.89 -10.71
N CYS A 202 12.77 -17.68 -11.19
CA CYS A 202 12.61 -18.56 -12.34
C CYS A 202 12.01 -19.90 -11.90
N LEU A 203 10.85 -20.28 -12.43
CA LEU A 203 10.18 -21.54 -12.12
C LEU A 203 9.27 -21.97 -13.28
N ASP A 204 9.02 -23.28 -13.40
CA ASP A 204 8.12 -23.86 -14.39
C ASP A 204 6.71 -24.12 -13.82
N GLU A 205 5.77 -24.54 -14.67
CA GLU A 205 4.39 -24.82 -14.28
C GLU A 205 4.27 -25.99 -13.29
N GLN A 206 5.12 -27.01 -13.43
CA GLN A 206 5.10 -28.19 -12.56
C GLN A 206 5.50 -27.82 -11.13
N MET A 207 6.44 -26.89 -10.97
CA MET A 207 6.92 -26.44 -9.66
C MET A 207 5.83 -25.69 -8.91
N VAL A 208 5.06 -24.84 -9.61
CA VAL A 208 3.90 -24.16 -9.02
C VAL A 208 2.88 -25.17 -8.51
N GLN A 209 2.58 -26.22 -9.29
CA GLN A 209 1.65 -27.26 -8.88
C GLN A 209 2.14 -27.99 -7.63
N LYS A 210 3.41 -28.43 -7.61
CA LYS A 210 4.00 -29.08 -6.44
C LYS A 210 3.93 -28.19 -5.19
N LEU A 211 4.29 -26.91 -5.31
CA LEU A 211 4.19 -25.96 -4.19
C LEU A 211 2.76 -25.83 -3.67
N ALA A 212 1.76 -25.82 -4.56
CA ALA A 212 0.36 -25.74 -4.18
C ALA A 212 -0.18 -27.03 -3.54
N THR A 213 0.26 -28.20 -4.01
CA THR A 213 -0.26 -29.50 -3.56
C THR A 213 0.50 -30.09 -2.37
N GLU A 214 1.81 -29.86 -2.27
CA GLU A 214 2.71 -30.53 -1.30
C GLU A 214 3.05 -29.64 -0.09
N CYS A 215 2.57 -28.40 -0.04
CA CYS A 215 2.67 -27.53 1.14
C CYS A 215 1.30 -27.43 1.86
N PRO A 216 0.94 -28.39 2.73
CA PRO A 216 -0.44 -28.53 3.25
C PRO A 216 -0.88 -27.43 4.22
N LEU A 217 0.06 -26.66 4.78
CA LEU A 217 -0.21 -25.58 5.72
C LEU A 217 -0.09 -24.18 5.10
N LEU A 218 0.08 -24.08 3.78
CA LEU A 218 0.27 -22.81 3.10
C LEU A 218 -0.99 -21.94 3.17
N GLU A 219 -0.88 -20.77 3.78
CA GLU A 219 -1.97 -19.80 3.98
C GLU A 219 -1.80 -18.53 3.13
N ASP A 220 -0.55 -18.16 2.79
CA ASP A 220 -0.18 -16.95 2.06
C ASP A 220 0.82 -17.28 0.94
N LEU A 221 0.44 -17.01 -0.31
CA LEU A 221 1.25 -17.27 -1.50
C LEU A 221 1.35 -16.01 -2.37
N CYS A 222 2.57 -15.50 -2.53
CA CYS A 222 2.87 -14.31 -3.30
C CYS A 222 3.88 -14.60 -4.42
N PHE A 223 3.51 -14.27 -5.65
CA PHE A 223 4.42 -14.24 -6.81
C PHE A 223 4.62 -12.80 -7.25
N SER A 224 5.87 -12.39 -7.43
CA SER A 224 6.23 -11.02 -7.83
C SER A 224 7.31 -11.03 -8.91
N ASN A 225 7.03 -10.57 -10.12
CA ASN A 225 7.97 -10.53 -11.25
C ASN A 225 8.64 -11.89 -11.57
N CYS A 226 7.95 -13.01 -11.40
CA CYS A 226 8.48 -14.34 -11.73
C CYS A 226 8.47 -14.61 -13.26
N TRP A 227 9.29 -15.56 -13.73
CA TRP A 227 9.42 -15.91 -15.15
C TRP A 227 9.70 -17.41 -15.36
N GLY A 228 9.65 -17.86 -16.62
CA GLY A 228 9.90 -19.27 -16.98
C GLY A 228 8.65 -20.12 -17.13
N LEU A 229 7.46 -19.52 -17.09
CA LEU A 229 6.18 -20.20 -17.28
C LEU A 229 5.22 -19.39 -18.16
N LYS A 230 4.40 -20.11 -18.93
CA LYS A 230 3.32 -19.53 -19.76
C LYS A 230 1.95 -19.65 -19.12
N HIS A 231 1.74 -20.69 -18.32
CA HIS A 231 0.45 -21.02 -17.72
C HIS A 231 0.56 -21.10 -16.20
N LEU A 232 0.01 -20.12 -15.48
CA LEU A 232 -0.05 -20.17 -14.03
C LEU A 232 -1.35 -20.85 -13.59
N CYS A 233 -1.26 -22.08 -13.12
CA CYS A 233 -2.38 -22.78 -12.50
C CYS A 233 -2.07 -23.02 -11.01
N VAL A 234 -2.99 -22.65 -10.13
CA VAL A 234 -2.93 -22.95 -8.70
C VAL A 234 -4.20 -23.66 -8.29
N SER A 235 -4.07 -24.92 -7.89
CA SER A 235 -5.19 -25.78 -7.53
C SER A 235 -4.86 -26.57 -6.26
N LYS A 236 -5.90 -27.11 -5.60
CA LYS A 236 -5.76 -28.05 -4.46
C LYS A 236 -5.03 -27.48 -3.21
N ALA A 237 -4.75 -26.18 -3.16
CA ALA A 237 -4.18 -25.49 -2.01
C ALA A 237 -5.24 -25.20 -0.91
N SER A 238 -5.69 -26.24 -0.21
CA SER A 238 -6.90 -26.20 0.65
C SER A 238 -6.87 -25.22 1.83
N LYS A 239 -5.69 -24.82 2.31
CA LYS A 239 -5.54 -23.85 3.42
C LYS A 239 -5.18 -22.45 2.96
N LEU A 240 -4.99 -22.24 1.66
CA LEU A 240 -4.58 -20.96 1.12
C LEU A 240 -5.70 -19.93 1.29
N LYS A 241 -5.37 -18.81 1.94
CA LYS A 241 -6.29 -17.71 2.27
C LYS A 241 -5.93 -16.45 1.49
N ILE A 242 -4.64 -16.17 1.32
CA ILE A 242 -4.14 -14.96 0.67
C ILE A 242 -3.35 -15.39 -0.55
N MET A 243 -3.70 -14.85 -1.71
CA MET A 243 -2.96 -15.05 -2.94
C MET A 243 -2.70 -13.72 -3.64
N GLU A 244 -1.44 -13.47 -3.95
CA GLU A 244 -1.02 -12.28 -4.68
C GLU A 244 -0.18 -12.67 -5.90
N ILE A 245 -0.57 -12.13 -7.06
CA ILE A 245 0.17 -12.25 -8.30
C ILE A 245 0.51 -10.83 -8.76
N ARG A 246 1.79 -10.48 -8.76
CA ARG A 246 2.29 -9.12 -9.02
C ARG A 246 3.33 -9.10 -10.14
N SER A 247 2.89 -8.83 -11.35
CA SER A 247 3.72 -8.78 -12.56
C SER A 247 4.42 -10.12 -12.83
N PHE A 248 4.38 -10.58 -14.07
CA PHE A 248 5.10 -11.76 -14.51
C PHE A 248 5.88 -11.36 -15.76
N SER A 249 6.80 -12.22 -16.23
CA SER A 249 7.39 -12.02 -17.55
C SER A 249 6.30 -11.87 -18.61
N GLU A 250 6.62 -11.22 -19.73
CA GLU A 250 5.70 -11.08 -20.87
C GLU A 250 5.33 -12.42 -21.54
N GLU A 251 5.82 -13.53 -20.99
CA GLU A 251 5.57 -14.91 -21.41
C GLU A 251 4.27 -15.46 -20.81
N ILE A 252 3.76 -14.91 -19.70
CA ILE A 252 2.53 -15.43 -19.09
C ILE A 252 1.33 -15.11 -19.97
N GLU A 253 0.58 -16.16 -20.34
CA GLU A 253 -0.59 -16.05 -21.21
C GLU A 253 -1.88 -16.30 -20.42
N ILE A 254 -1.86 -17.28 -19.51
CA ILE A 254 -3.06 -17.79 -18.81
C ILE A 254 -2.84 -17.81 -17.30
N VAL A 255 -3.87 -17.40 -16.57
CA VAL A 255 -3.98 -17.54 -15.10
C VAL A 255 -5.26 -18.31 -14.76
N GLU A 256 -5.09 -19.43 -14.05
CA GLU A 256 -6.15 -20.30 -13.52
C GLU A 256 -6.00 -20.46 -12.00
N ILE A 257 -7.05 -20.16 -11.25
CA ILE A 257 -7.03 -20.21 -9.78
C ILE A 257 -8.21 -21.03 -9.30
N SER A 258 -7.94 -22.24 -8.81
CA SER A 258 -8.95 -23.17 -8.29
C SER A 258 -8.74 -23.42 -6.80
N VAL A 259 -9.03 -22.37 -6.01
CA VAL A 259 -8.79 -22.34 -4.55
C VAL A 259 -10.01 -21.76 -3.81
N PRO A 260 -11.00 -22.58 -3.43
CA PRO A 260 -12.24 -22.11 -2.80
C PRO A 260 -12.07 -21.49 -1.40
N SER A 261 -10.95 -21.78 -0.73
CA SER A 261 -10.62 -21.28 0.63
C SER A 261 -10.11 -19.83 0.65
N LEU A 262 -9.88 -19.21 -0.51
CA LEU A 262 -9.36 -17.85 -0.60
C LEU A 262 -10.24 -16.83 0.10
N GLN A 263 -9.58 -15.90 0.79
CA GLN A 263 -10.14 -14.75 1.50
C GLN A 263 -9.69 -13.44 0.86
N GLU A 264 -8.44 -13.38 0.36
CA GLU A 264 -7.88 -12.23 -0.35
C GLU A 264 -7.23 -12.68 -1.65
N LEU A 265 -7.56 -11.98 -2.75
CA LEU A 265 -6.95 -12.18 -4.06
C LEU A 265 -6.50 -10.85 -4.64
N THR A 266 -5.21 -10.74 -4.96
CA THR A 266 -4.64 -9.58 -5.66
C THR A 266 -4.04 -10.02 -6.99
N LEU A 267 -4.53 -9.46 -8.08
CA LEU A 267 -4.02 -9.67 -9.44
C LEU A 267 -3.52 -8.34 -9.98
N LEU A 268 -2.21 -8.20 -10.11
CA LEU A 268 -1.55 -6.97 -10.53
C LEU A 268 -0.62 -7.27 -11.70
N PHE A 269 -0.88 -6.69 -12.86
CA PHE A 269 -0.07 -6.93 -14.06
C PHE A 269 0.47 -5.62 -14.62
N TYR A 270 1.79 -5.51 -14.77
CA TYR A 270 2.43 -4.39 -15.49
C TYR A 270 3.09 -4.92 -16.76
N GLY A 271 3.04 -4.13 -17.85
CA GLY A 271 3.65 -4.52 -19.13
C GLY A 271 2.73 -4.33 -20.34
N ALA A 272 3.29 -4.54 -21.53
CA ALA A 272 2.56 -4.45 -22.80
C ALA A 272 1.65 -5.68 -23.02
N ARG A 273 2.14 -6.87 -22.67
CA ARG A 273 1.36 -8.11 -22.67
C ARG A 273 0.69 -8.29 -21.30
N ARG A 274 -0.63 -8.34 -21.30
CA ARG A 274 -1.45 -8.56 -20.09
C ARG A 274 -2.06 -9.96 -20.19
N PRO A 275 -1.87 -10.83 -19.19
CA PRO A 275 -2.43 -12.18 -19.26
C PRO A 275 -3.95 -12.14 -19.31
N ARG A 276 -4.54 -13.15 -19.95
CA ARG A 276 -5.97 -13.41 -19.84
C ARG A 276 -6.20 -14.22 -18.58
N VAL A 277 -7.05 -13.72 -17.69
CA VAL A 277 -7.54 -14.49 -16.55
C VAL A 277 -8.64 -15.41 -17.08
N VAL A 278 -8.33 -16.71 -17.23
CA VAL A 278 -9.21 -17.66 -17.92
C VAL A 278 -10.25 -18.22 -16.96
N GLU A 279 -9.84 -18.61 -15.75
CA GLU A 279 -10.76 -19.23 -14.80
C GLU A 279 -10.34 -18.98 -13.36
N VAL A 280 -11.24 -18.41 -12.57
CA VAL A 280 -11.16 -18.40 -11.11
C VAL A 280 -12.33 -19.20 -10.57
N ALA A 281 -12.09 -20.18 -9.70
CA ALA A 281 -13.14 -20.99 -9.11
C ALA A 281 -14.01 -20.18 -8.14
N ARG A 282 -15.24 -20.67 -7.90
CA ARG A 282 -16.14 -20.09 -6.90
C ARG A 282 -15.48 -20.11 -5.52
N SER A 283 -15.28 -18.93 -4.95
CA SER A 283 -14.59 -18.74 -3.67
C SER A 283 -15.53 -18.05 -2.69
N PRO A 284 -16.36 -18.81 -1.95
CA PRO A 284 -17.43 -18.26 -1.13
C PRO A 284 -16.92 -17.45 0.08
N HIS A 285 -15.65 -17.60 0.45
CA HIS A 285 -15.03 -16.89 1.56
C HIS A 285 -14.20 -15.68 1.13
N LEU A 286 -14.15 -15.36 -0.17
CA LEU A 286 -13.37 -14.25 -0.67
C LEU A 286 -14.00 -12.92 -0.21
N LYS A 287 -13.26 -12.17 0.60
CA LYS A 287 -13.66 -10.88 1.16
C LYS A 287 -13.06 -9.71 0.41
N LYS A 288 -11.85 -9.86 -0.13
CA LYS A 288 -11.14 -8.78 -0.80
C LYS A 288 -10.60 -9.22 -2.16
N LEU A 289 -10.91 -8.41 -3.17
CA LEU A 289 -10.44 -8.59 -4.53
C LEU A 289 -9.81 -7.28 -5.03
N ASP A 290 -8.52 -7.33 -5.35
CA ASP A 290 -7.79 -6.21 -5.96
C ASP A 290 -7.32 -6.60 -7.37
N LEU A 291 -7.80 -5.88 -8.37
CA LEU A 291 -7.53 -6.10 -9.78
C LEU A 291 -6.81 -4.88 -10.34
N VAL A 292 -5.56 -5.05 -10.76
CA VAL A 292 -4.74 -3.99 -11.33
C VAL A 292 -4.28 -4.37 -12.73
N SER A 293 -4.71 -3.57 -13.71
CA SER A 293 -4.38 -3.69 -15.13
C SER A 293 -4.83 -5.00 -15.80
N VAL A 294 -5.85 -5.66 -15.27
CA VAL A 294 -6.43 -6.88 -15.86
C VAL A 294 -7.27 -6.55 -17.10
N TYR A 295 -7.23 -7.43 -18.11
CA TYR A 295 -8.07 -7.33 -19.31
C TYR A 295 -9.29 -8.26 -19.17
N PHE A 296 -10.48 -7.72 -19.38
CA PHE A 296 -11.72 -8.48 -19.45
C PHE A 296 -12.38 -8.28 -20.82
N ALA A 297 -12.86 -9.37 -21.42
CA ALA A 297 -13.83 -9.32 -22.50
C ALA A 297 -15.24 -9.02 -21.97
N ASP A 298 -16.21 -8.88 -22.87
CA ASP A 298 -17.60 -8.57 -22.51
C ASP A 298 -18.16 -9.60 -21.53
N ASN A 299 -18.81 -9.12 -20.46
CA ASN A 299 -19.42 -9.90 -19.37
C ASN A 299 -18.48 -10.75 -18.49
N GLU A 300 -17.20 -10.95 -18.84
CA GLU A 300 -16.26 -11.74 -18.03
C GLU A 300 -16.10 -11.18 -16.63
N PHE A 301 -16.04 -9.85 -16.50
CA PHE A 301 -15.96 -9.18 -15.20
C PHE A 301 -17.17 -9.50 -14.32
N ASN A 302 -18.39 -9.36 -14.86
CA ASN A 302 -19.62 -9.62 -14.09
C ASN A 302 -19.70 -11.10 -13.66
N HIS A 303 -19.32 -12.02 -14.57
CA HIS A 303 -19.22 -13.45 -14.27
C HIS A 303 -18.20 -13.73 -13.18
N LEU A 304 -17.02 -13.11 -13.22
CA LEU A 304 -16.01 -13.23 -12.17
C LEU A 304 -16.55 -12.78 -10.81
N ILE A 305 -17.16 -11.59 -10.72
CA ILE A 305 -17.68 -11.07 -9.44
C ILE A 305 -18.79 -11.96 -8.87
N SER A 306 -19.65 -12.55 -9.72
CA SER A 306 -20.71 -13.48 -9.28
C SER A 306 -20.20 -14.73 -8.54
N LYS A 307 -18.91 -15.06 -8.68
CA LYS A 307 -18.26 -16.18 -8.01
C LYS A 307 -17.89 -15.89 -6.56
N PHE A 308 -18.01 -14.64 -6.10
CA PHE A 308 -17.56 -14.15 -4.79
C PHE A 308 -18.72 -13.54 -4.00
N PRO A 309 -19.65 -14.35 -3.46
CA PRO A 309 -20.85 -13.85 -2.77
C PRO A 309 -20.58 -13.12 -1.46
N SER A 310 -19.42 -13.32 -0.83
CA SER A 310 -19.05 -12.69 0.45
C SER A 310 -18.08 -11.52 0.29
N LEU A 311 -17.95 -10.98 -0.92
CA LEU A 311 -17.00 -9.91 -1.22
C LEU A 311 -17.38 -8.62 -0.49
N GLU A 312 -16.47 -8.14 0.37
CA GLU A 312 -16.58 -6.91 1.15
C GLU A 312 -15.85 -5.75 0.45
N ASP A 313 -14.70 -6.02 -0.16
CA ASP A 313 -13.81 -5.04 -0.76
C ASP A 313 -13.51 -5.37 -2.22
N LEU A 314 -13.87 -4.46 -3.13
CA LEU A 314 -13.57 -4.57 -4.56
C LEU A 314 -12.79 -3.35 -5.07
N PHE A 315 -11.53 -3.57 -5.41
CA PHE A 315 -10.64 -2.57 -5.99
C PHE A 315 -10.32 -2.92 -7.43
N VAL A 316 -10.60 -2.00 -8.35
CA VAL A 316 -10.36 -2.20 -9.79
C VAL A 316 -9.59 -1.01 -10.35
N THR A 317 -8.34 -1.21 -10.72
CA THR A 317 -7.40 -0.17 -11.14
C THR A 317 -6.82 -0.46 -12.52
N ARG A 318 -6.88 0.48 -13.46
CA ARG A 318 -6.28 0.38 -14.81
C ARG A 318 -6.76 -0.81 -15.65
N CYS A 319 -7.89 -1.41 -15.29
CA CYS A 319 -8.50 -2.52 -16.03
C CYS A 319 -9.21 -2.06 -17.30
N CYS A 320 -9.27 -2.94 -18.30
CA CYS A 320 -10.08 -2.75 -19.50
C CYS A 320 -11.46 -3.38 -19.26
N LEU A 321 -12.50 -2.55 -19.18
CA LEU A 321 -13.86 -2.97 -18.82
C LEU A 321 -14.84 -2.49 -19.90
N PRO A 322 -15.06 -3.28 -20.96
CA PRO A 322 -15.94 -2.88 -22.04
C PRO A 322 -17.41 -2.86 -21.57
N GLY A 323 -18.08 -1.72 -21.76
CA GLY A 323 -19.55 -1.65 -21.66
C GLY A 323 -20.11 -1.29 -20.28
N LYS A 324 -21.15 -2.03 -19.86
CA LYS A 324 -21.91 -1.80 -18.63
C LYS A 324 -21.53 -2.85 -17.58
N ILE A 325 -21.19 -2.38 -16.38
CA ILE A 325 -20.94 -3.24 -15.21
C ILE A 325 -22.20 -3.30 -14.36
N LYS A 326 -22.55 -4.51 -13.91
CA LYS A 326 -23.62 -4.73 -12.94
C LYS A 326 -23.09 -5.49 -11.73
N ILE A 327 -23.24 -4.91 -10.55
CA ILE A 327 -22.82 -5.51 -9.28
C ILE A 327 -24.03 -5.58 -8.36
N SER A 328 -24.34 -6.76 -7.83
CA SER A 328 -25.39 -6.94 -6.83
C SER A 328 -24.79 -7.70 -5.64
N SER A 329 -24.66 -7.05 -4.49
CA SER A 329 -24.04 -7.65 -3.30
C SER A 329 -24.52 -6.99 -2.00
N ASN A 330 -24.99 -7.81 -1.06
CA ASN A 330 -25.35 -7.34 0.27
C ASN A 330 -24.16 -7.24 1.23
N GLN A 331 -22.98 -7.73 0.85
CA GLN A 331 -21.78 -7.73 1.72
C GLN A 331 -20.77 -6.65 1.33
N LEU A 332 -20.90 -6.07 0.13
CA LEU A 332 -19.95 -5.11 -0.41
C LEU A 332 -19.97 -3.81 0.40
N LYS A 333 -18.82 -3.45 0.97
CA LYS A 333 -18.61 -2.25 1.80
C LYS A 333 -17.78 -1.21 1.06
N ASN A 334 -16.75 -1.62 0.32
CA ASN A 334 -15.83 -0.73 -0.35
C ASN A 334 -15.75 -1.06 -1.84
N LEU A 335 -16.02 -0.06 -2.69
CA LEU A 335 -15.98 -0.19 -4.15
C LEU A 335 -15.11 0.92 -4.76
N LEU A 336 -14.08 0.54 -5.51
CA LEU A 336 -13.17 1.47 -6.16
C LEU A 336 -12.98 1.12 -7.64
N PHE A 337 -13.16 2.12 -8.50
CA PHE A 337 -12.74 2.08 -9.89
C PHE A 337 -11.75 3.20 -10.16
N ARG A 338 -10.53 2.85 -10.57
CA ARG A 338 -9.46 3.80 -10.88
C ARG A 338 -8.92 3.57 -12.28
N SER A 339 -8.84 4.62 -13.08
CA SER A 339 -8.26 4.64 -14.43
C SER A 339 -8.77 3.52 -15.36
N CYS A 340 -10.05 3.13 -15.23
CA CYS A 340 -10.64 2.05 -16.02
C CYS A 340 -11.15 2.56 -17.37
N LYS A 341 -10.59 2.03 -18.46
CA LYS A 341 -10.94 2.46 -19.83
C LYS A 341 -12.19 1.75 -20.34
N TYR A 342 -12.91 2.40 -21.25
CA TYR A 342 -14.10 1.89 -21.97
C TYR A 342 -15.36 1.62 -21.12
N LEU A 343 -15.30 1.93 -19.82
CA LEU A 343 -16.43 1.79 -18.92
C LEU A 343 -17.48 2.85 -19.23
N LYS A 344 -18.66 2.41 -19.71
CA LYS A 344 -19.75 3.31 -20.12
C LYS A 344 -20.78 3.54 -19.02
N ALA A 345 -21.08 2.49 -18.25
CA ALA A 345 -22.09 2.54 -17.21
C ALA A 345 -21.76 1.58 -16.04
N ILE A 346 -22.16 1.99 -14.83
CA ILE A 346 -22.02 1.23 -13.58
C ILE A 346 -23.40 1.17 -12.92
N ASP A 347 -23.86 -0.04 -12.62
CA ASP A 347 -25.14 -0.32 -11.98
C ASP A 347 -24.90 -1.19 -10.74
N VAL A 348 -25.09 -0.63 -9.55
CA VAL A 348 -24.70 -1.25 -8.29
C VAL A 348 -25.91 -1.31 -7.36
N ASP A 349 -26.30 -2.53 -7.01
CA ASP A 349 -27.27 -2.81 -5.94
C ASP A 349 -26.50 -3.37 -4.74
N ALA A 350 -26.09 -2.46 -3.85
CA ALA A 350 -25.27 -2.80 -2.69
C ALA A 350 -25.72 -2.00 -1.46
N PRO A 351 -26.72 -2.51 -0.71
CA PRO A 351 -27.37 -1.74 0.34
C PRO A 351 -26.45 -1.40 1.53
N ASN A 352 -25.37 -2.16 1.71
CA ASN A 352 -24.40 -1.98 2.79
C ASN A 352 -23.09 -1.30 2.33
N LEU A 353 -23.11 -0.63 1.17
CA LEU A 353 -21.94 0.07 0.65
C LEU A 353 -21.62 1.30 1.53
N LEU A 354 -20.39 1.37 2.02
CA LEU A 354 -19.89 2.44 2.89
C LEU A 354 -19.03 3.45 2.14
N LEU A 355 -18.25 2.99 1.16
CA LEU A 355 -17.32 3.81 0.40
C LEU A 355 -17.39 3.48 -1.09
N PHE A 356 -17.62 4.51 -1.90
CA PHE A 356 -17.49 4.45 -3.35
C PHE A 356 -16.43 5.43 -3.83
N THR A 357 -15.45 4.94 -4.59
CA THR A 357 -14.41 5.77 -5.19
C THR A 357 -14.37 5.59 -6.71
N TYR A 358 -14.39 6.70 -7.45
CA TYR A 358 -14.23 6.69 -8.90
C TYR A 358 -13.13 7.67 -9.34
N GLU A 359 -12.13 7.16 -10.04
CA GLU A 359 -11.04 7.95 -10.62
C GLU A 359 -10.97 7.74 -12.14
N PHE A 360 -11.66 8.56 -12.93
CA PHE A 360 -11.43 8.71 -14.37
C PHE A 360 -12.25 9.87 -14.94
N ASN A 361 -11.97 10.25 -16.19
CA ASN A 361 -12.76 11.22 -16.95
C ASN A 361 -13.05 10.65 -18.35
N PRO A 362 -14.31 10.58 -18.80
CA PRO A 362 -15.54 11.07 -18.14
C PRO A 362 -16.12 10.12 -17.09
N ILE A 363 -16.92 10.67 -16.18
CA ILE A 363 -17.76 9.87 -15.25
C ILE A 363 -18.74 9.02 -16.09
N PRO A 364 -18.89 7.71 -15.81
CA PRO A 364 -19.82 6.85 -16.53
C PRO A 364 -21.26 7.16 -16.10
N ILE A 365 -22.24 6.55 -16.77
CA ILE A 365 -23.61 6.58 -16.25
C ILE A 365 -23.64 5.70 -15.00
N ILE A 366 -23.93 6.27 -13.84
CA ILE A 366 -23.87 5.57 -12.56
C ILE A 366 -25.28 5.49 -11.96
N SER A 367 -25.69 4.29 -11.59
CA SER A 367 -26.90 3.98 -10.81
C SER A 367 -26.46 3.16 -9.60
N ILE A 368 -26.61 3.69 -8.39
CA ILE A 368 -26.23 2.99 -7.16
C ILE A 368 -27.38 3.08 -6.17
N ASN A 369 -27.87 1.92 -5.74
CA ASN A 369 -28.87 1.80 -4.69
C ASN A 369 -28.19 1.61 -3.34
N VAL A 370 -28.09 2.69 -2.55
CA VAL A 370 -27.57 2.68 -1.17
C VAL A 370 -28.58 3.40 -0.26
N PRO A 371 -29.32 2.67 0.59
CA PRO A 371 -30.29 3.24 1.51
C PRO A 371 -29.65 3.84 2.77
N CYS A 372 -28.38 3.51 3.06
CA CYS A 372 -27.65 3.93 4.25
C CYS A 372 -26.71 5.11 3.96
N PRO A 373 -26.31 5.89 4.98
CA PRO A 373 -25.25 6.89 4.86
C PRO A 373 -23.95 6.31 4.33
N TRP A 374 -23.34 6.98 3.35
CA TRP A 374 -22.15 6.49 2.65
C TRP A 374 -21.25 7.62 2.17
N LYS A 375 -19.98 7.28 1.93
CA LYS A 375 -18.93 8.19 1.49
C LYS A 375 -18.64 8.01 0.01
N VAL A 376 -18.55 9.12 -0.70
CA VAL A 376 -18.30 9.15 -2.14
C VAL A 376 -17.02 9.94 -2.41
N SER A 377 -16.11 9.37 -3.20
CA SER A 377 -14.88 10.04 -3.61
C SER A 377 -14.76 10.04 -5.13
N PHE A 378 -14.67 11.23 -5.73
CA PHE A 378 -14.34 11.41 -7.14
C PHE A 378 -12.95 12.00 -7.29
N VAL A 379 -12.14 11.37 -8.13
CA VAL A 379 -10.80 11.86 -8.49
C VAL A 379 -10.79 12.13 -9.99
N CYS A 380 -10.66 13.40 -10.36
CA CYS A 380 -10.58 13.80 -11.76
C CYS A 380 -9.14 14.22 -12.10
N LYS A 381 -8.59 13.61 -13.14
CA LYS A 381 -7.30 13.97 -13.75
C LYS A 381 -7.56 14.32 -15.21
N GLY A 382 -7.25 15.55 -15.61
CA GLY A 382 -7.45 16.06 -16.97
C GLY A 382 -8.41 17.24 -17.04
N VAL A 383 -8.99 17.51 -18.22
CA VAL A 383 -9.82 18.70 -18.45
C VAL A 383 -11.16 18.61 -17.71
N LEU A 384 -11.45 19.59 -16.86
CA LEU A 384 -12.76 19.77 -16.24
C LEU A 384 -13.65 20.59 -17.17
N ASN A 385 -14.76 20.01 -17.61
CA ASN A 385 -15.71 20.66 -18.51
C ASN A 385 -17.15 20.55 -18.02
N THR A 386 -18.05 21.35 -18.61
CA THR A 386 -19.50 21.37 -18.35
C THR A 386 -20.10 19.96 -18.25
N HIS A 387 -19.71 19.05 -19.16
CA HIS A 387 -20.21 17.67 -19.20
C HIS A 387 -19.82 16.84 -17.97
N TRP A 388 -18.59 17.01 -17.47
CA TRP A 388 -18.15 16.33 -16.24
C TRP A 388 -18.99 16.77 -15.04
N TYR A 389 -19.22 18.07 -14.90
CA TYR A 389 -20.03 18.66 -13.83
C TYR A 389 -21.50 18.22 -13.89
N LEU A 390 -22.12 18.22 -15.08
CA LEU A 390 -23.49 17.72 -15.27
C LEU A 390 -23.65 16.26 -14.86
N LYS A 391 -22.64 15.42 -15.15
CA LYS A 391 -22.63 14.01 -14.74
C LYS A 391 -22.49 13.83 -13.24
N LEU A 392 -21.63 14.62 -12.60
CA LEU A 392 -21.51 14.64 -11.15
C LEU A 392 -22.83 15.06 -10.51
N LYS A 393 -23.44 16.17 -10.96
CA LYS A 393 -24.75 16.66 -10.48
C LYS A 393 -25.83 15.59 -10.62
N LYS A 394 -25.90 14.94 -11.79
CA LYS A 394 -26.85 13.85 -12.05
C LYS A 394 -26.64 12.69 -11.07
N PHE A 395 -25.40 12.29 -10.80
CA PHE A 395 -25.09 11.21 -9.86
C PHE A 395 -25.48 11.56 -8.42
N LEU A 396 -25.12 12.76 -7.94
CA LEU A 396 -25.46 13.19 -6.58
C LEU A 396 -26.98 13.28 -6.40
N GLY A 397 -27.73 13.65 -7.45
CA GLY A 397 -29.20 13.63 -7.44
C GLY A 397 -29.83 12.24 -7.28
N VAL A 398 -29.07 11.14 -7.43
CA VAL A 398 -29.58 9.77 -7.27
C VAL A 398 -29.73 9.37 -5.80
N SER A 399 -28.94 9.94 -4.89
CA SER A 399 -28.92 9.53 -3.48
C SER A 399 -28.93 10.73 -2.54
N LYS A 400 -29.92 10.76 -1.63
CA LYS A 400 -29.99 11.73 -0.52
C LYS A 400 -29.19 11.31 0.71
N GLN A 401 -28.54 10.14 0.67
CA GLN A 401 -27.84 9.53 1.81
C GLN A 401 -26.32 9.77 1.77
N ILE A 402 -25.82 10.64 0.88
CA ILE A 402 -24.38 10.92 0.80
C ILE A 402 -23.97 11.74 2.01
N GLU A 403 -23.26 11.10 2.95
CA GLU A 403 -22.78 11.72 4.20
C GLU A 403 -21.55 12.60 3.95
N SER A 404 -20.67 12.14 3.07
CA SER A 404 -19.42 12.83 2.75
C SER A 404 -19.08 12.67 1.28
N LEU A 405 -18.78 13.80 0.64
CA LEU A 405 -18.31 13.88 -0.72
C LEU A 405 -16.85 14.36 -0.71
N LYS A 406 -15.96 13.59 -1.33
CA LYS A 406 -14.56 13.97 -1.56
C LYS A 406 -14.34 14.23 -3.04
N LEU A 407 -13.86 15.42 -3.39
CA LEU A 407 -13.52 15.82 -4.75
C LEU A 407 -12.02 16.10 -4.82
N SER A 408 -11.28 15.30 -5.60
CA SER A 408 -9.86 15.53 -5.89
C SER A 408 -9.69 15.92 -7.36
N LEU A 409 -9.44 17.21 -7.61
CA LEU A 409 -9.56 17.83 -8.93
C LEU A 409 -8.19 18.33 -9.41
N TYR A 410 -7.60 17.61 -10.35
CA TYR A 410 -6.30 17.91 -10.96
C TYR A 410 -6.49 18.25 -12.43
N SER A 411 -6.38 19.53 -12.77
CA SER A 411 -6.62 20.02 -14.13
C SER A 411 -5.68 21.13 -14.50
N SER A 412 -5.19 21.13 -15.74
CA SER A 412 -4.39 22.24 -16.28
C SER A 412 -5.25 23.41 -16.77
N LYS A 413 -6.56 23.20 -16.93
CA LYS A 413 -7.53 24.23 -17.35
C LYS A 413 -8.95 23.80 -17.01
N VAL A 414 -9.72 24.70 -16.42
CA VAL A 414 -11.17 24.56 -16.26
C VAL A 414 -11.84 25.22 -17.47
N LEU A 415 -12.50 24.43 -18.33
CA LEU A 415 -13.20 24.92 -19.52
C LEU A 415 -14.70 24.92 -19.25
N TYR A 416 -15.27 26.10 -19.07
CA TYR A 416 -16.55 26.20 -18.40
C TYR A 416 -17.40 27.37 -18.91
N ASN A 417 -18.72 27.14 -18.95
CA ASN A 417 -19.74 28.14 -19.20
C ASN A 417 -20.91 27.93 -18.20
N LEU A 418 -21.14 28.92 -17.33
CA LEU A 418 -22.18 28.91 -16.28
C LEU A 418 -23.58 28.85 -16.91
N ASP A 419 -23.75 29.54 -18.05
CA ASP A 419 -25.03 29.61 -18.77
C ASP A 419 -25.42 28.22 -19.30
N GLU A 420 -24.49 27.47 -19.92
CA GLU A 420 -24.74 26.12 -20.42
C GLU A 420 -25.17 25.13 -19.32
N LEU A 421 -24.60 25.21 -18.12
CA LEU A 421 -24.96 24.33 -16.99
C LEU A 421 -26.34 24.62 -16.42
N SER A 422 -26.70 25.89 -16.42
CA SER A 422 -28.00 26.35 -15.94
C SER A 422 -29.13 25.94 -16.87
N GLU A 423 -28.92 26.06 -18.19
CA GLU A 423 -29.87 25.60 -19.22
C GLU A 423 -30.05 24.08 -19.19
N CYS A 424 -28.98 23.33 -18.93
CA CYS A 424 -29.01 21.87 -18.92
C CYS A 424 -29.57 21.26 -17.61
N SER A 425 -29.64 22.00 -16.49
CA SER A 425 -30.15 21.48 -15.22
C SER A 425 -30.62 22.57 -14.22
N PRO A 426 -31.88 23.03 -14.29
CA PRO A 426 -32.40 24.10 -13.42
C PRO A 426 -32.62 23.67 -11.95
N SER A 427 -32.29 22.42 -11.59
CA SER A 427 -32.49 21.93 -10.23
C SER A 427 -31.56 22.60 -9.23
N LEU A 428 -32.09 22.85 -8.02
CA LEU A 428 -31.36 23.42 -6.90
C LEU A 428 -30.12 22.57 -6.52
N PRO A 429 -29.06 23.19 -6.00
CA PRO A 429 -27.89 22.47 -5.49
C PRO A 429 -28.27 21.48 -4.39
N LEU A 430 -27.66 20.30 -4.37
CA LEU A 430 -27.91 19.33 -3.29
C LEU A 430 -27.21 19.78 -2.01
N GLN A 431 -27.92 19.80 -0.89
CA GLN A 431 -27.26 19.96 0.41
C GLN A 431 -26.44 18.71 0.72
N VAL A 432 -25.15 18.90 1.01
CA VAL A 432 -24.21 17.82 1.39
C VAL A 432 -23.71 18.11 2.80
N GLU A 433 -23.60 17.11 3.67
CA GLU A 433 -23.17 17.35 5.05
C GLU A 433 -21.69 17.76 5.08
N ASN A 434 -20.82 16.96 4.45
CA ASN A 434 -19.37 17.19 4.44
C ASN A 434 -18.80 17.14 3.01
N LEU A 435 -18.15 18.21 2.56
CA LEU A 435 -17.38 18.25 1.32
C LEU A 435 -15.89 18.35 1.64
N GLU A 436 -15.10 17.38 1.18
CA GLU A 436 -13.64 17.45 1.20
C GLU A 436 -13.13 17.78 -0.21
N LEU A 437 -12.55 18.96 -0.37
CA LEU A 437 -12.03 19.44 -1.64
C LEU A 437 -10.51 19.43 -1.62
N HIS A 438 -9.91 18.80 -2.63
CA HIS A 438 -8.49 18.89 -2.91
C HIS A 438 -8.31 19.27 -4.38
N THR A 439 -7.52 20.30 -4.65
CA THR A 439 -7.39 20.84 -6.00
C THR A 439 -5.98 21.32 -6.29
N ASN A 440 -5.55 21.11 -7.54
CA ASN A 440 -4.35 21.71 -8.11
C ASN A 440 -4.70 22.22 -9.52
N VAL A 441 -5.52 23.26 -9.57
CA VAL A 441 -5.87 23.99 -10.81
C VAL A 441 -5.14 25.34 -10.84
N PRO A 442 -5.02 26.01 -12.01
CA PRO A 442 -4.43 27.33 -12.09
C PRO A 442 -5.17 28.36 -11.25
N LEU A 443 -4.46 29.36 -10.73
CA LEU A 443 -5.03 30.48 -9.94
C LEU A 443 -6.17 31.20 -10.67
N SER A 444 -6.08 31.32 -12.01
CA SER A 444 -7.12 31.94 -12.83
C SER A 444 -8.46 31.22 -12.80
N ASP A 445 -8.46 29.94 -12.41
CA ASP A 445 -9.61 29.05 -12.53
C ASP A 445 -10.26 28.75 -11.16
N TYR A 446 -9.75 29.32 -10.07
CA TYR A 446 -10.25 29.09 -8.72
C TYR A 446 -11.69 29.54 -8.52
N GLU A 447 -12.05 30.73 -9.02
CA GLU A 447 -13.41 31.26 -8.94
C GLU A 447 -14.39 30.34 -9.69
N THR A 448 -14.05 30.03 -10.94
CA THR A 448 -14.80 29.09 -11.78
C THR A 448 -14.97 27.73 -11.11
N LEU A 449 -13.92 27.17 -10.50
CA LEU A 449 -13.96 25.90 -9.79
C LEU A 449 -14.99 25.91 -8.65
N LEU A 450 -14.94 26.94 -7.80
CA LEU A 450 -15.88 27.08 -6.68
C LEU A 450 -17.30 27.28 -7.16
N ASP A 451 -17.50 28.13 -8.17
CA ASP A 451 -18.81 28.37 -8.77
C ASP A 451 -19.42 27.04 -9.22
N CYS A 452 -18.64 26.19 -9.92
CA CYS A 452 -19.11 24.87 -10.33
C CYS A 452 -19.47 23.96 -9.16
N VAL A 453 -18.59 23.87 -8.17
CA VAL A 453 -18.71 22.93 -7.04
C VAL A 453 -19.91 23.33 -6.17
N PHE A 454 -20.05 24.60 -5.85
CA PHE A 454 -21.16 25.12 -5.05
C PHE A 454 -22.48 25.15 -5.82
N TRP A 455 -22.45 25.29 -7.15
CA TRP A 455 -23.63 25.12 -7.99
C TRP A 455 -24.19 23.68 -7.98
N ILE A 456 -23.33 22.70 -7.77
CA ILE A 456 -23.74 21.29 -7.68
C ILE A 456 -24.21 20.94 -6.27
N CYS A 457 -23.48 21.42 -5.26
CA CYS A 457 -23.76 21.09 -3.87
C CYS A 457 -23.56 22.28 -2.92
N HIS A 458 -24.42 22.38 -1.93
CA HIS A 458 -24.28 23.31 -0.81
C HIS A 458 -23.77 22.54 0.42
N PRO A 459 -22.44 22.49 0.66
CA PRO A 459 -21.89 21.76 1.78
C PRO A 459 -22.12 22.51 3.10
N ARG A 460 -22.51 21.82 4.18
CA ARG A 460 -22.54 22.42 5.53
C ARG A 460 -21.14 22.59 6.10
N THR A 461 -20.29 21.61 5.87
CA THR A 461 -18.87 21.63 6.25
C THR A 461 -18.02 21.47 5.00
N LEU A 462 -17.14 22.43 4.73
CA LEU A 462 -16.13 22.37 3.67
C LEU A 462 -14.76 22.12 4.30
N ARG A 463 -14.08 21.05 3.89
CA ARG A 463 -12.71 20.72 4.29
C ARG A 463 -11.78 20.85 3.10
N VAL A 464 -10.69 21.57 3.26
CA VAL A 464 -9.67 21.72 2.23
C VAL A 464 -8.33 21.24 2.77
N ASN A 465 -7.74 20.24 2.10
CA ASN A 465 -6.49 19.64 2.54
C ASN A 465 -5.28 20.35 1.93
N VAL A 466 -4.30 20.65 2.77
CA VAL A 466 -2.97 21.11 2.38
C VAL A 466 -1.99 19.94 2.43
N MET A 467 -1.52 19.51 1.26
CA MET A 467 -0.50 18.47 1.14
C MET A 467 0.85 19.03 0.71
N PHE A 468 0.85 20.12 -0.06
CA PHE A 468 2.03 20.79 -0.61
C PHE A 468 1.96 22.32 -0.42
N GLU A 469 3.11 22.99 -0.51
CA GLU A 469 3.20 24.46 -0.42
C GLU A 469 2.29 25.18 -1.44
N GLU A 470 2.10 24.58 -2.62
CA GLU A 470 1.24 25.13 -3.67
C GLU A 470 -0.25 25.14 -3.29
N ASP A 471 -0.69 24.22 -2.43
CA ASP A 471 -2.08 24.10 -1.99
C ASP A 471 -2.50 25.25 -1.07
N HIS A 472 -1.54 25.89 -0.38
CA HIS A 472 -1.78 27.04 0.48
C HIS A 472 -2.37 28.23 -0.29
N LYS A 473 -2.02 28.38 -1.58
CA LYS A 473 -2.53 29.48 -2.42
C LYS A 473 -4.04 29.41 -2.57
N PHE A 474 -4.58 28.21 -2.77
CA PHE A 474 -6.02 28.01 -2.89
C PHE A 474 -6.74 28.30 -1.58
N ILE A 475 -6.19 27.86 -0.44
CA ILE A 475 -6.83 28.09 0.86
C ILE A 475 -6.82 29.57 1.24
N THR A 476 -5.70 30.28 1.03
CA THR A 476 -5.63 31.73 1.31
C THR A 476 -6.69 32.46 0.49
N TRP A 477 -6.71 32.18 -0.81
CA TRP A 477 -7.65 32.79 -1.72
C TRP A 477 -9.10 32.44 -1.36
N LEU A 478 -9.36 31.18 -0.99
CA LEU A 478 -10.69 30.72 -0.57
C LEU A 478 -11.16 31.44 0.69
N SER A 479 -10.30 31.56 1.71
CA SER A 479 -10.62 32.28 2.94
C SER A 479 -10.97 33.74 2.61
N ASP A 480 -10.12 34.43 1.85
CA ASP A 480 -10.39 35.80 1.39
C ASP A 480 -11.75 35.91 0.68
N GLN A 481 -12.06 34.99 -0.24
CA GLN A 481 -13.33 35.04 -0.98
C GLN A 481 -14.56 34.74 -0.13
N LEU A 482 -14.47 33.86 0.86
CA LEU A 482 -15.59 33.53 1.75
C LEU A 482 -15.95 34.70 2.69
N TRP A 483 -14.97 35.55 3.06
CA TRP A 483 -15.18 36.71 3.91
C TRP A 483 -15.66 37.97 3.15
N ILE A 484 -15.52 38.03 1.82
CA ILE A 484 -15.98 39.15 0.99
C ILE A 484 -17.51 39.08 0.76
N ARG A 485 -18.29 39.77 1.62
CA ARG A 485 -19.78 39.87 1.56
C ARG A 485 -20.33 40.84 0.50
N GLY A 486 -19.66 41.00 -0.64
CA GLY A 486 -20.07 41.95 -1.69
C GLY A 486 -21.23 41.45 -2.56
N VAL A 487 -22.45 41.91 -2.30
CA VAL A 487 -23.73 41.47 -2.94
C VAL A 487 -23.94 41.97 -4.38
N ASN A 488 -22.89 42.46 -5.07
CA ASN A 488 -23.02 43.05 -6.42
C ASN A 488 -22.40 42.20 -7.55
N CYS A 489 -22.14 40.89 -7.36
CA CYS A 489 -21.45 40.04 -8.35
C CYS A 489 -22.27 39.80 -9.66
N CYS A 490 -23.61 39.74 -9.62
CA CYS A 490 -24.42 39.20 -10.73
C CYS A 490 -25.77 39.89 -11.00
N ASN A 491 -25.83 41.23 -10.98
CA ASN A 491 -27.11 41.97 -11.15
C ASN A 491 -27.74 41.88 -12.56
N SER A 492 -27.10 41.23 -13.54
CA SER A 492 -27.54 41.17 -14.94
C SER A 492 -27.88 39.77 -15.47
N HIS A 493 -27.72 38.71 -14.67
CA HIS A 493 -28.10 37.33 -15.06
C HIS A 493 -29.30 36.82 -14.24
N PRO A 494 -30.19 36.01 -14.85
CA PRO A 494 -31.29 35.37 -14.13
C PRO A 494 -30.80 34.37 -13.05
N ILE A 495 -29.54 33.94 -13.14
CA ILE A 495 -28.87 33.07 -12.18
C ILE A 495 -27.85 33.85 -11.37
N LYS A 496 -27.97 33.76 -10.05
CA LYS A 496 -27.08 34.41 -9.08
C LYS A 496 -25.88 33.53 -8.71
N CYS A 497 -24.69 34.12 -8.52
CA CYS A 497 -23.50 33.42 -8.02
C CYS A 497 -23.73 32.81 -6.62
N TRP A 498 -22.94 31.80 -6.21
CA TRP A 498 -23.10 31.10 -4.91
C TRP A 498 -23.09 32.04 -3.70
N ARG A 499 -22.42 33.20 -3.80
CA ARG A 499 -22.39 34.23 -2.74
C ARG A 499 -23.75 34.79 -2.37
N HIS A 500 -24.72 34.75 -3.29
CA HIS A 500 -26.10 35.17 -2.99
C HIS A 500 -26.89 34.13 -2.20
N TYR A 501 -26.41 32.89 -2.18
CA TYR A 501 -27.03 31.80 -1.44
C TYR A 501 -26.29 31.49 -0.14
N LEU A 502 -25.05 31.96 0.03
CA LEU A 502 -24.33 31.84 1.29
C LEU A 502 -24.85 32.91 2.26
N ASN A 503 -25.45 32.45 3.35
CA ASN A 503 -26.14 33.26 4.35
C ASN A 503 -25.18 33.70 5.46
N ASP A 504 -24.40 32.75 5.97
CA ASP A 504 -23.43 32.98 7.04
C ASP A 504 -22.25 32.00 7.00
N LEU A 505 -21.14 32.39 7.64
CA LEU A 505 -19.91 31.63 7.80
C LEU A 505 -19.57 31.62 9.29
N LYS A 506 -19.57 30.45 9.94
CA LYS A 506 -19.48 30.37 11.41
C LYS A 506 -18.04 30.34 11.94
N THR A 507 -17.18 29.48 11.39
CA THR A 507 -15.80 29.30 11.87
C THR A 507 -14.90 28.72 10.77
N GLU A 508 -13.64 29.15 10.72
CA GLU A 508 -12.53 28.50 10.01
C GLU A 508 -11.61 27.87 11.05
N ASN A 509 -11.39 26.55 10.97
CA ASN A 509 -10.48 25.83 11.86
C ASN A 509 -9.34 25.21 11.04
N PHE A 510 -8.09 25.33 11.49
CA PHE A 510 -6.96 24.62 10.88
C PHE A 510 -6.50 23.46 11.77
N LEU A 511 -6.53 22.23 11.21
CA LEU A 511 -6.13 21.00 11.88
C LEU A 511 -4.79 20.51 11.34
N LEU A 512 -3.81 20.25 12.22
CA LEU A 512 -2.52 19.68 11.83
C LEU A 512 -2.62 18.15 11.68
N VAL A 513 -1.99 17.58 10.65
CA VAL A 513 -2.09 16.13 10.35
C VAL A 513 -1.36 15.24 11.39
N ASN A 514 -0.49 15.82 12.23
CA ASN A 514 0.28 15.07 13.24
C ASN A 514 -0.11 15.33 14.70
N ASP A 515 -0.88 16.39 14.98
CA ASP A 515 -1.33 16.73 16.33
C ASP A 515 -2.78 17.21 16.23
N GLN A 516 -3.69 16.68 17.05
CA GLN A 516 -5.08 17.16 17.18
C GLN A 516 -5.14 18.55 17.85
N ILE A 517 -4.36 19.51 17.36
CA ILE A 517 -4.31 20.89 17.83
C ILE A 517 -5.19 21.74 16.91
N PHE A 518 -6.15 22.44 17.50
CA PHE A 518 -6.98 23.44 16.83
C PHE A 518 -6.29 24.80 16.90
N LEU A 519 -6.11 25.47 15.76
CA LEU A 519 -5.61 26.85 15.70
C LEU A 519 -6.75 27.80 15.32
N ASP A 520 -6.90 28.87 16.10
CA ASP A 520 -7.87 29.96 15.89
C ASP A 520 -7.39 30.91 14.78
N VAL A 521 -8.33 31.50 14.02
CA VAL A 521 -8.10 32.28 12.78
C VAL A 521 -7.18 33.48 13.01
N ASP A 522 -7.27 34.11 14.16
CA ASP A 522 -6.47 35.30 14.48
C ASP A 522 -4.97 35.01 14.69
N ASN A 523 -4.58 33.73 14.85
CA ASN A 523 -3.18 33.30 14.98
C ASN A 523 -2.65 32.57 13.71
N LEU A 524 -3.46 32.45 12.65
CA LEU A 524 -3.14 31.63 11.47
C LEU A 524 -2.19 32.31 10.49
N MET A 525 -2.24 33.64 10.33
CA MET A 525 -1.46 34.35 9.30
C MET A 525 0.07 34.35 9.56
N ASP A 526 0.50 34.24 10.81
CA ASP A 526 1.92 34.21 11.18
C ASP A 526 2.53 32.78 11.14
N GLY A 527 1.69 31.73 11.13
CA GLY A 527 2.11 30.33 11.24
C GLY A 527 2.40 29.60 9.92
N TRP A 528 2.06 30.18 8.77
CA TRP A 528 2.16 29.51 7.46
C TRP A 528 3.60 29.34 6.95
N THR A 529 4.59 29.91 7.64
CA THR A 529 5.98 29.95 7.18
C THR A 529 6.77 28.65 7.40
N THR A 530 6.17 27.60 7.99
CA THR A 530 6.89 26.33 8.24
C THR A 530 6.04 25.09 7.96
N ARG A 531 6.23 24.44 6.80
CA ARG A 531 5.97 23.00 6.51
C ARG A 531 4.90 22.27 7.33
N THR A 532 3.68 22.78 7.41
CA THR A 532 2.58 22.12 8.14
C THR A 532 1.56 21.54 7.16
N ARG A 533 1.51 20.21 7.07
CA ARG A 533 0.37 19.49 6.48
C ARG A 533 -0.84 19.69 7.38
N GLY A 534 -1.96 20.10 6.82
CA GLY A 534 -3.16 20.38 7.60
C GLY A 534 -4.45 20.37 6.79
N VAL A 535 -5.56 20.56 7.49
CA VAL A 535 -6.91 20.61 6.92
C VAL A 535 -7.58 21.89 7.42
N SER A 536 -8.04 22.73 6.50
CA SER A 536 -8.86 23.90 6.82
C SER A 536 -10.34 23.51 6.73
N GLU A 537 -11.09 23.75 7.79
CA GLU A 537 -12.50 23.42 7.91
C GLU A 537 -13.34 24.68 8.02
N PHE A 538 -14.31 24.85 7.12
CA PHE A 538 -15.23 25.99 7.08
C PHE A 538 -16.67 25.49 7.28
N HIS A 539 -17.44 26.17 8.14
CA HIS A 539 -18.86 25.90 8.31
C HIS A 539 -19.73 26.92 7.59
N LEU A 540 -20.47 26.46 6.58
CA LEU A 540 -21.22 27.28 5.64
C LEU A 540 -22.73 27.13 5.89
N ASP A 541 -23.42 28.26 6.06
CA ASP A 541 -24.88 28.31 6.19
C ASP A 541 -25.49 28.87 4.90
N TRP A 542 -26.44 28.16 4.30
CA TRP A 542 -26.97 28.46 2.97
C TRP A 542 -28.46 28.84 3.02
N CYS A 543 -28.85 29.91 2.34
CA CYS A 543 -30.25 30.18 1.99
C CYS A 543 -30.72 29.15 0.97
N VAL A 544 -31.62 28.24 1.34
CA VAL A 544 -32.30 27.39 0.37
C VAL A 544 -33.22 28.28 -0.47
N PRO A 545 -33.07 28.32 -1.81
CA PRO A 545 -33.99 29.11 -2.63
C PRO A 545 -35.37 28.46 -2.57
N VAL A 546 -36.36 29.15 -2.01
CA VAL A 546 -37.75 28.79 -2.16
C VAL A 546 -38.10 29.09 -3.62
N LEU A 547 -38.34 28.05 -4.42
CA LEU A 547 -39.00 28.24 -5.71
C LEU A 547 -40.42 28.69 -5.40
N ASP A 548 -40.66 30.00 -5.50
CA ASP A 548 -42.02 30.53 -5.55
C ASP A 548 -42.72 29.91 -6.74
N GLY A 549 -43.60 28.94 -6.45
CA GLY A 549 -44.55 28.43 -7.42
C GLY A 549 -45.46 29.57 -7.85
N LYS A 550 -45.18 30.13 -9.03
CA LYS A 550 -46.16 30.91 -9.78
C LYS A 550 -46.35 30.26 -11.15
N SER A 551 -47.40 29.44 -11.17
CA SER A 551 -48.34 29.12 -12.26
C SER A 551 -47.80 28.96 -13.68
#